data_AF-A0A6A3H6E4-F1
#
_entry.id   AF-A0A6A3H6E4-F1
#
_cell.length_a   1.000
_cell.length_b   1.000
_cell.length_c   1.000
_cell.angle_alpha   90.00
_cell.angle_beta   90.00
_cell.angle_gamma   90.00
#
_symmetry.space_group_name_H-M   'P 1'
#
loop_
_entity.id
_entity.type
_entity.pdbx_description
1 polymer ?
#
loop_
_entity_poly.entity_id
_entity_poly.type
_entity_poly.pdbx_seq_one_letter_code
_entity_poly.pdbx_strand_id
1 'polypeptide(L)' 'MQAEKRTILLLVDNASSHDETGLLLKNVRVEKLPQNTTAKYQPLDQGIIHCVKRYVLSQKMMLALDRLGEGAENP' A
#
# COMPACT_ATOMS: atom_id res chain seq x y z
N MET A 1 3.24 24.57 4.48
CA MET A 1 3.56 23.87 5.74
C MET A 1 4.29 24.75 6.75
N GLN A 2 5.61 25.00 6.65
CA GLN A 2 6.32 25.83 7.64
C GLN A 2 5.91 27.32 7.58
N ALA A 3 5.91 27.91 6.39
CA ALA A 3 5.48 29.30 6.17
C ALA A 3 4.03 29.54 6.62
N GLU A 4 3.21 28.49 6.59
CA GLU A 4 1.79 28.52 6.99
C GLU A 4 1.59 28.04 8.43
N LYS A 5 2.67 27.80 9.18
CA LYS A 5 2.66 27.30 10.58
C LYS A 5 1.86 26.01 10.79
N ARG A 6 1.79 25.15 9.77
CA ARG A 6 1.14 23.83 9.86
C ARG A 6 2.16 22.76 10.25
N THR A 7 1.74 21.85 11.12
CA THR A 7 2.49 20.65 11.49
C THR A 7 1.88 19.44 10.80
N ILE A 8 2.73 18.54 10.32
CA ILE A 8 2.33 17.28 9.69
C ILE A 8 2.67 16.14 10.63
N LEU A 9 1.72 15.24 10.80
CA LEU A 9 1.95 13.90 11.32
C LEU A 9 2.02 12.94 10.14
N LEU A 10 3.18 12.35 9.90
CA LEU A 10 3.38 11.35 8.85
C LEU A 10 3.38 9.96 9.48
N LEU A 11 2.33 9.19 9.23
CA LEU A 11 2.21 7.80 9.69
C LEU A 11 2.81 6.87 8.63
N VAL A 12 3.80 6.07 9.01
CA VAL A 12 4.48 5.11 8.12
C VAL A 12 4.51 3.71 8.72
N ASP A 13 4.78 2.71 7.89
CA ASP A 13 5.05 1.36 8.39
C ASP A 13 6.52 1.21 8.81
N ASN A 14 6.87 0.05 9.37
CA ASN A 14 8.24 -0.24 9.84
C ASN A 14 9.19 -0.70 8.71
N ALA A 15 8.94 -0.33 7.45
CA ALA A 15 9.89 -0.63 6.39
C ALA A 15 11.26 0.00 6.70
N SER A 16 12.35 -0.73 6.47
CA SER A 16 13.72 -0.24 6.72
C SER A 16 14.08 1.00 5.90
N SER A 17 13.40 1.22 4.78
CA SER A 17 13.52 2.43 3.96
C SER A 17 12.96 3.68 4.63
N HIS A 18 12.13 3.55 5.68
CA HIS A 18 11.61 4.66 6.47
C HIS A 18 12.55 4.99 7.63
N ASP A 19 13.82 5.21 7.32
CA ASP A 19 14.84 5.65 8.28
C ASP A 19 14.92 7.19 8.28
N GLU A 20 14.68 7.77 9.45
CA GLU A 20 14.78 9.20 9.70
C GLU A 20 16.18 9.65 10.17
N THR A 21 17.12 8.72 10.34
CA THR A 21 18.48 9.01 10.83
C THR A 21 19.18 10.04 9.95
N GLY A 22 19.63 11.13 10.56
CA GLY A 22 20.31 12.22 9.86
C GLY A 22 19.39 13.23 9.16
N LEU A 23 18.07 13.07 9.24
CA LEU A 23 17.10 14.04 8.70
C LEU A 23 16.72 15.09 9.74
N LEU A 24 16.75 16.37 9.35
CA LEU A 24 16.24 17.48 10.17
C LEU A 24 14.82 17.87 9.74
N LEU A 25 13.81 17.31 10.41
CA LEU A 25 12.40 17.59 10.13
C LEU A 25 11.86 18.70 11.06
N LYS A 26 11.56 19.88 10.50
CA LYS A 26 11.10 21.05 11.29
C LYS A 26 9.61 21.09 11.59
N ASN A 27 8.78 20.60 10.66
CA ASN A 27 7.31 20.69 10.72
C ASN A 27 6.64 19.34 10.48
N VAL A 28 7.41 18.26 10.45
CA VAL A 28 6.93 16.90 10.20
C VAL A 28 7.37 16.03 11.36
N ARG A 29 6.42 15.36 11.99
CA ARG A 29 6.67 14.28 12.94
C ARG A 29 6.36 12.98 12.23
N VAL A 30 7.33 12.08 12.17
CA VAL A 30 7.15 10.73 11.63
C VAL A 30 6.79 9.81 12.78
N GLU A 31 5.73 9.02 12.64
CA GLU A 31 5.36 7.98 13.60
C GLU A 31 5.25 6.65 12.86
N LYS A 32 5.90 5.62 13.42
CA LYS A 32 5.83 4.26 12.90
C LYS A 32 4.66 3.53 13.54
N LEU A 33 3.86 2.86 12.71
CA LEU A 33 2.77 2.04 13.22
C LEU A 33 3.28 0.77 13.91
N PRO A 34 2.51 0.18 14.83
CA PRO A 34 2.87 -1.10 15.42
C PRO A 34 3.04 -2.19 14.35
N GLN A 35 3.98 -3.10 14.58
CA GLN A 35 4.23 -4.21 13.66
C GLN A 35 2.97 -5.04 13.41
N ASN A 36 2.82 -5.57 12.20
CA ASN A 36 1.67 -6.41 11.77
C ASN A 36 0.30 -5.72 11.83
N THR A 37 0.24 -4.39 11.91
CA THR A 37 -1.04 -3.66 11.93
C THR A 37 -1.34 -2.87 10.66
N THR A 38 -0.41 -2.89 9.70
CA THR A 38 -0.44 -2.06 8.49
C THR A 38 -1.72 -2.22 7.69
N ALA A 39 -2.12 -3.45 7.37
CA ALA A 39 -3.33 -3.70 6.57
C ALA A 39 -4.64 -3.24 7.24
N LYS A 40 -4.66 -3.10 8.58
CA LYS A 40 -5.85 -2.73 9.35
C LYS A 40 -5.89 -1.25 9.73
N TYR A 41 -4.76 -0.57 9.82
CA TYR A 41 -4.71 0.83 10.22
C TYR A 41 -4.17 1.76 9.14
N GLN A 42 -3.43 1.27 8.13
CA GLN A 42 -2.99 2.14 7.05
C GLN A 42 -4.11 2.40 6.05
N PRO A 43 -4.49 3.68 5.87
CA PRO A 43 -5.51 4.05 4.89
C PRO A 43 -5.11 3.69 3.46
N LEU A 44 -3.81 3.69 3.16
CA LEU A 44 -3.30 3.35 1.82
C LEU A 44 -3.56 1.89 1.47
N ASP A 45 -3.29 0.99 2.44
CA ASP A 45 -3.55 -0.44 2.30
C ASP A 45 -5.05 -0.75 2.17
N GLN A 46 -5.89 -0.14 3.03
CA GLN A 46 -7.34 -0.36 3.01
C GLN A 46 -8.06 0.30 1.84
N GLY A 47 -7.52 1.39 1.33
CA GLY A 47 -8.10 2.15 0.25
C GLY A 47 -7.53 1.70 -1.10
N ILE A 48 -6.63 2.51 -1.63
CA ILE A 48 -6.17 2.43 -3.02
C ILE A 48 -5.53 1.07 -3.30
N ILE A 49 -4.65 0.59 -2.42
CA ILE A 49 -3.93 -0.68 -2.64
C ILE A 49 -4.91 -1.86 -2.66
N HIS A 50 -5.87 -1.90 -1.73
CA HIS A 50 -6.91 -2.94 -1.73
C HIS A 50 -7.69 -2.97 -3.05
N CYS A 51 -8.16 -1.81 -3.50
CA CYS A 51 -8.92 -1.69 -4.76
C CYS A 51 -8.10 -2.15 -5.97
N VAL A 52 -6.84 -1.73 -6.07
CA VAL A 52 -5.94 -2.12 -7.17
C VAL A 52 -5.65 -3.62 -7.14
N LYS A 53 -5.32 -4.18 -5.96
CA LYS A 53 -5.08 -5.63 -5.81
C LYS A 53 -6.30 -6.44 -6.23
N ARG A 54 -7.50 -6.03 -5.81
CA ARG A 54 -8.76 -6.69 -6.20
C ARG A 54 -8.96 -6.66 -7.71
N TYR A 55 -8.80 -5.50 -8.35
CA TYR A 55 -8.93 -5.37 -9.80
C TYR A 55 -7.95 -6.29 -10.55
N VAL A 56 -6.67 -6.24 -10.20
CA VAL A 56 -5.63 -7.07 -10.84
C VAL A 56 -5.93 -8.56 -10.63
N LEU A 57 -6.37 -8.96 -9.44
CA LEU A 57 -6.69 -10.36 -9.15
C LEU A 57 -7.88 -10.84 -9.99
N SER A 58 -8.93 -10.03 -10.14
CA SER A 58 -10.06 -10.36 -11.01
C SER A 58 -9.63 -10.54 -12.46
N GLN A 59 -8.79 -9.65 -13.00
CA GLN A 59 -8.27 -9.78 -14.37
C GLN A 59 -7.42 -11.04 -14.55
N LYS A 60 -6.57 -11.35 -13.57
CA LYS A 60 -5.78 -12.59 -13.57
C LYS A 60 -6.65 -13.84 -13.55
N MET A 61 -7.75 -13.82 -12.79
CA MET A 61 -8.69 -14.93 -12.72
C MET A 61 -9.39 -15.16 -14.07
N MET A 62 -9.86 -14.09 -14.71
CA MET A 62 -10.46 -14.18 -16.05
C MET A 62 -9.48 -14.79 -17.06
N LEU A 63 -8.25 -14.26 -17.11
CA LEU A 63 -7.21 -14.81 -17.99
C LEU A 63 -6.91 -16.29 -17.71
N ALA A 64 -6.93 -16.71 -16.45
CA ALA A 64 -6.73 -18.11 -16.09
C ALA A 64 -7.87 -19.00 -16.58
N LEU A 65 -9.12 -18.53 -16.50
CA LEU A 65 -10.29 -19.24 -17.02
C LEU A 65 -10.24 -19.36 -18.54
N ASP A 66 -9.89 -18.29 -19.25
CA ASP A 66 -9.78 -18.29 -20.71
C ASP A 66 -8.76 -19.34 -21.18
N ARG A 67 -7.59 -19.39 -20.55
CA ARG A 67 -6.54 -20.38 -20.84
C ARG A 67 -6.97 -21.83 -20.58
N LEU A 68 -7.80 -22.06 -19.57
CA LEU A 68 -8.34 -23.39 -19.30
C LEU A 68 -9.38 -23.79 -20.34
N GLY A 69 -10.17 -22.83 -20.85
CA GLY A 69 -11.12 -23.04 -21.94
C GLY A 69 -10.44 -23.33 -23.29
N GLU A 70 -9.32 -22.68 -23.58
CA GLU A 70 -8.52 -22.92 -24.79
C GLU A 70 -7.85 -24.31 -24.81
N GLY A 71 -7.58 -24.90 -23.65
CA GLY A 71 -7.03 -26.26 -23.52
C GLY A 71 -8.07 -27.38 -23.68
N ALA A 72 -9.34 -27.05 -23.89
CA ALA A 72 -10.43 -27.99 -24.07
C ALA A 72 -10.80 -28.17 -25.56
N GLU A 73 -9.83 -28.38 -26.45
CA GLU A 73 -10.11 -29.13 -27.68
C GLU A 73 -10.29 -30.61 -27.31
N ASN A 74 -11.55 -30.97 -27.06
CA ASN A 74 -11.99 -32.32 -26.77
C ASN A 74 -11.92 -33.14 -28.07
N PRO A 75 -11.22 -34.29 -28.13
CA PRO A 75 -11.40 -35.25 -29.21
C PRO A 75 -12.82 -35.86 -29.19
#